data_AF-A0A3Q0HGG9-F1
#
_entry.id   AF-A0A3Q0HGG9-F1
#
_cell.length_a   1.000
_cell.length_b   1.000
_cell.length_c   1.000
_cell.angle_alpha   90.00
_cell.angle_beta   90.00
_cell.angle_gamma   90.00
#
_symmetry.space_group_name_H-M   'P 1'
#
loop_
_entity.id
_entity.type
_entity.pdbx_description
1 polymer ?
#
loop_
_entity_poly.entity_id
_entity_poly.type
_entity_poly.pdbx_seq_one_letter_code
_entity_poly.pdbx_strand_id
1 'polypeptide(L)'
;MESTEFCYVCCLVQDYLKYVLQESQLGPAPSRVAHVLRNIASSLQKETEENLKPFLDTLEFSSIDVARRIFTQVMEQEFADGNTNWGRILTIFMFGGIVTKRLQEHGAQLTGENKEQISYFITEYIMNNKAEWIEANGGWENGFLVKFEDQKSWLSLFDVKVIGHPKYKESQRIAVFLSMQDEIQTEDIIKDIFKQGKECFIPQYKPQSNHMDMLKLASVEEISSLPVTSWNILQPSDDDIREEALSRGGLDLILMPGLGFDKNGNRLGRGKGYYDTYLERCMKHPRGKPYTIALAFKEQICESVPVSENDIQIDEVLYEDS
;
A
#
# COMPACT_ATOMS: atom_id res chain seq x y z
N MET A 1 0.55 33.65 -22.45
CA MET A 1 -0.22 32.44 -22.80
C MET A 1 0.48 31.33 -22.04
N GLU A 2 -0.05 30.93 -20.89
CA GLU A 2 0.55 29.84 -20.09
C GLU A 2 0.57 28.56 -20.93
N SER A 3 1.63 27.75 -20.81
CA SER A 3 1.72 26.48 -21.52
C SER A 3 0.62 25.53 -21.02
N THR A 4 0.16 24.62 -21.88
CA THR A 4 -0.82 23.59 -21.51
C THR A 4 -0.38 22.78 -20.28
N GLU A 5 0.92 22.60 -20.11
CA GLU A 5 1.54 21.94 -18.96
C GLU A 5 1.42 22.76 -17.68
N PHE A 6 1.65 24.08 -17.72
CA PHE A 6 1.47 24.96 -16.57
C PHE A 6 0.03 24.89 -16.06
N CYS A 7 -0.95 24.97 -16.96
CA CYS A 7 -2.36 24.86 -16.59
C CYS A 7 -2.67 23.50 -15.94
N TYR A 8 -2.10 22.41 -16.46
CA TYR A 8 -2.28 21.07 -15.89
C TYR A 8 -1.74 20.97 -14.46
N VAL A 9 -0.49 21.41 -14.22
CA VAL A 9 0.11 21.40 -12.88
C VAL A 9 -0.65 22.33 -11.94
N CYS A 10 -1.08 23.50 -12.41
CA CYS A 10 -1.92 24.42 -11.65
C CYS A 10 -3.23 23.76 -11.21
N CYS A 11 -3.90 23.01 -12.10
CA CYS A 11 -5.08 22.24 -11.73
C CYS A 11 -4.81 21.20 -10.64
N LEU A 12 -3.68 20.48 -10.69
CA LEU A 12 -3.31 19.51 -9.64
C LEU A 12 -3.09 20.21 -8.29
N VAL A 13 -2.39 21.34 -8.29
CA VAL A 13 -2.13 22.12 -7.06
C VAL A 13 -3.44 22.66 -6.49
N GLN A 14 -4.26 23.32 -7.31
CA GLN A 14 -5.55 23.86 -6.87
C GLN A 14 -6.45 22.78 -6.28
N ASP A 15 -6.50 21.61 -6.93
CA ASP A 15 -7.28 20.48 -6.46
C ASP A 15 -6.82 19.99 -5.07
N TYR A 16 -5.50 19.83 -4.92
CA TYR A 16 -4.90 19.41 -3.66
C TYR A 16 -5.16 20.40 -2.53
N LEU A 17 -4.98 21.71 -2.77
CA LEU A 17 -5.23 22.74 -1.75
C LEU A 17 -6.70 22.77 -1.31
N LYS A 18 -7.64 22.66 -2.25
CA LYS A 18 -9.08 22.55 -1.92
C LYS A 18 -9.38 21.33 -1.07
N TYR A 19 -8.76 20.19 -1.39
CA TYR A 19 -8.89 18.95 -0.62
C TYR A 19 -8.38 19.12 0.83
N VAL A 20 -7.19 19.68 0.99
CA VAL A 20 -6.56 19.92 2.32
C VAL A 20 -7.38 20.87 3.18
N LEU A 21 -8.04 21.86 2.57
CA LEU A 21 -8.91 22.82 3.25
C LEU A 21 -10.31 22.27 3.58
N GLN A 22 -10.59 21.00 3.25
CA GLN A 22 -11.87 20.33 3.51
C GLN A 22 -13.09 21.13 3.01
N GLU A 23 -12.99 21.73 1.82
CA GLU A 23 -14.09 22.53 1.27
C GLU A 23 -15.36 21.69 1.08
N SER A 24 -16.51 22.22 1.53
CA SER A 24 -17.80 21.52 1.60
C SER A 24 -18.37 21.06 0.26
N GLN A 25 -17.77 21.46 -0.86
CA GLN A 25 -18.16 21.12 -2.23
C GLN A 25 -17.04 20.45 -3.03
N LEU A 26 -16.21 19.63 -2.38
CA LEU A 26 -15.19 18.90 -3.11
C LEU A 26 -15.83 17.83 -4.01
N GLY A 27 -15.88 18.09 -5.31
CA GLY A 27 -16.32 17.13 -6.32
C GLY A 27 -15.31 15.98 -6.51
N PRO A 28 -15.59 15.06 -7.46
CA PRO A 28 -14.63 14.03 -7.86
C PRO A 28 -13.30 14.67 -8.28
N ALA A 29 -12.20 13.95 -8.08
CA ALA A 29 -10.89 14.43 -8.50
C ALA A 29 -10.88 14.70 -10.01
N PRO A 30 -10.25 15.79 -10.47
CA PRO A 30 -10.26 16.20 -11.88
C PRO A 30 -9.45 15.25 -12.79
N SER A 31 -8.56 14.45 -12.21
CA SER A 31 -7.78 13.42 -12.91
C SER A 31 -7.40 12.27 -11.97
N ARG A 32 -6.86 11.18 -12.53
CA ARG A 32 -6.29 10.07 -11.77
C ARG A 32 -5.12 10.52 -10.91
N VAL A 33 -4.23 11.33 -11.49
CA VAL A 33 -3.10 11.95 -10.76
C VAL A 33 -3.59 12.74 -9.56
N ALA A 34 -4.61 13.59 -9.74
CA ALA A 34 -5.18 14.36 -8.66
C ALA A 34 -5.77 13.47 -7.56
N HIS A 35 -6.44 12.37 -7.92
CA HIS A 35 -6.95 11.40 -6.97
C HIS A 35 -5.83 10.77 -6.12
N VAL A 36 -4.76 10.29 -6.75
CA VAL A 36 -3.60 9.70 -6.06
C VAL A 36 -2.90 10.73 -5.17
N LEU A 37 -2.72 11.96 -5.66
CA LEU A 37 -2.17 13.07 -4.88
C LEU A 37 -3.00 13.34 -3.61
N ARG A 38 -4.33 13.46 -3.72
CA ARG A 38 -5.22 13.65 -2.56
C ARG A 38 -4.98 12.59 -1.49
N ASN A 39 -4.90 11.32 -1.88
CA ASN A 39 -4.79 10.21 -0.93
C ASN A 39 -3.43 10.16 -0.22
N ILE A 40 -2.33 10.20 -0.98
CA ILE A 40 -0.99 9.96 -0.42
C ILE A 40 -0.46 11.21 0.27
N ALA A 41 -0.54 12.37 -0.39
CA ALA A 41 0.01 13.59 0.17
C ALA A 41 -0.76 14.02 1.42
N SER A 42 -2.08 13.81 1.50
CA SER A 42 -2.81 14.19 2.71
C SER A 42 -2.53 13.28 3.91
N SER A 43 -2.34 11.97 3.69
CA SER A 43 -1.95 11.03 4.76
C SER A 43 -0.59 11.41 5.34
N LEU A 44 0.39 11.63 4.47
CA LEU A 44 1.75 12.02 4.88
C LEU A 44 1.82 13.45 5.42
N GLN A 45 0.99 14.36 4.92
CA GLN A 45 0.92 15.73 5.41
C GLN A 45 0.47 15.77 6.86
N LYS A 46 -0.52 14.96 7.25
CA LYS A 46 -0.99 14.90 8.64
C LYS A 46 0.12 14.44 9.59
N GLU A 47 0.83 13.38 9.23
CA GLU A 47 1.98 12.88 9.99
C GLU A 47 3.10 13.94 10.08
N THR A 48 3.37 14.63 8.97
CA THR A 48 4.37 15.70 8.91
C THR A 48 3.97 16.91 9.76
N GLU A 49 2.70 17.32 9.75
CA GLU A 49 2.16 18.39 10.60
C GLU A 49 2.32 18.06 12.08
N GLU A 50 2.06 16.82 12.48
CA GLU A 50 2.23 16.35 13.86
C GLU A 50 3.71 16.33 14.28
N ASN A 51 4.58 15.76 13.44
CA ASN A 51 6.03 15.65 13.73
C ASN A 51 6.75 17.00 13.75
N LEU A 52 6.36 17.93 12.86
CA LEU A 52 6.99 19.25 12.75
C LEU A 52 6.25 20.32 13.54
N LYS A 53 5.19 19.98 14.29
CA LYS A 53 4.36 20.94 15.02
C LYS A 53 5.17 21.98 15.83
N PRO A 54 6.18 21.59 16.64
CA PRO A 54 6.94 22.56 17.44
C PRO A 54 7.70 23.58 16.58
N PHE A 55 8.18 23.17 15.40
CA PHE A 55 8.88 24.05 14.47
C PHE A 55 7.89 24.93 13.71
N LEU A 56 6.80 24.35 13.20
CA LEU A 56 5.77 25.08 12.47
C LEU A 56 5.11 26.18 13.32
N ASP A 57 4.97 25.96 14.63
CA ASP A 57 4.43 26.95 15.57
C ASP A 57 5.37 28.16 15.79
N THR A 58 6.64 28.07 15.37
CA THR A 58 7.59 29.22 15.37
C THR A 58 7.53 30.07 14.11
N LEU A 59 6.86 29.58 13.06
CA LEU A 59 6.76 30.27 11.77
C LEU A 59 5.49 31.14 11.73
N GLU A 60 5.66 32.44 11.55
CA GLU A 60 4.54 33.37 11.37
C GLU A 60 4.14 33.49 9.91
N PHE A 61 2.95 32.97 9.56
CA PHE A 61 2.37 33.09 8.22
C PHE A 61 1.43 34.30 8.13
N SER A 62 2.00 35.51 8.15
CA SER A 62 1.24 36.77 8.21
C SER A 62 0.74 37.29 6.86
N SER A 63 1.29 36.82 5.73
CA SER A 63 0.86 37.21 4.38
C SER A 63 1.23 36.16 3.33
N ILE A 64 0.64 36.28 2.14
CA ILE A 64 0.96 35.42 0.99
C ILE A 64 2.42 35.57 0.56
N ASP A 65 2.99 36.79 0.64
CA ASP A 65 4.40 37.01 0.31
C ASP A 65 5.33 36.32 1.32
N VAL A 66 4.99 36.35 2.61
CA VAL A 66 5.73 35.63 3.65
C VAL A 66 5.63 34.12 3.42
N ALA A 67 4.44 33.62 3.12
CA ALA A 67 4.21 32.23 2.76
C ALA A 67 5.02 31.78 1.55
N ARG A 68 5.02 32.58 0.46
CA ARG A 68 5.85 32.32 -0.73
C ARG A 68 7.33 32.26 -0.36
N ARG A 69 7.84 33.22 0.43
CA ARG A 69 9.24 33.24 0.84
C ARG A 69 9.63 32.01 1.66
N ILE A 70 8.82 31.65 2.66
CA ILE A 70 9.07 30.46 3.50
C ILE A 70 9.03 29.20 2.64
N PHE A 71 8.02 29.08 1.79
CA PHE A 71 7.89 27.97 0.84
C PHE A 71 9.14 27.82 -0.02
N THR A 72 9.57 28.88 -0.71
CA THR A 72 10.75 28.84 -1.57
C THR A 72 12.01 28.46 -0.78
N GLN A 73 12.24 29.05 0.40
CA GLN A 73 13.41 28.72 1.22
C GLN A 73 13.44 27.25 1.65
N VAL A 74 12.30 26.70 2.08
CA VAL A 74 12.23 25.28 2.49
C VAL A 74 12.45 24.37 1.30
N MET A 75 11.84 24.68 0.14
CA MET A 75 12.05 23.87 -1.06
C MET A 75 13.48 23.97 -1.60
N GLU A 76 14.12 25.14 -1.55
CA GLU A 76 15.55 25.28 -1.88
C GLU A 76 16.43 24.40 -0.99
N GLN A 77 16.15 24.32 0.31
CA GLN A 77 16.89 23.44 1.23
C GLN A 77 16.60 21.96 0.97
N GLU A 78 15.34 21.59 0.73
CA GLU A 78 14.92 20.21 0.44
C GLU A 78 15.64 19.62 -0.79
N PHE A 79 15.92 20.46 -1.79
CA PHE A 79 16.59 20.06 -3.03
C PHE A 79 18.06 20.51 -3.14
N ALA A 80 18.66 20.98 -2.05
CA ALA A 80 20.03 21.52 -2.05
C ALA A 80 21.11 20.50 -2.43
N ASP A 81 20.85 19.20 -2.23
CA ASP A 81 21.75 18.10 -2.59
C ASP A 81 21.69 17.73 -4.10
N GLY A 82 20.82 18.40 -4.87
CA GLY A 82 20.62 18.16 -6.30
C GLY A 82 19.82 16.89 -6.63
N ASN A 83 19.44 16.08 -5.65
CA ASN A 83 18.71 14.84 -5.89
C ASN A 83 17.20 15.12 -6.00
N THR A 84 16.60 14.68 -7.11
CA THR A 84 15.14 14.74 -7.29
C THR A 84 14.60 13.33 -7.45
N ASN A 85 13.51 13.04 -6.73
CA ASN A 85 12.71 11.86 -6.92
C ASN A 85 11.24 12.20 -6.63
N TRP A 86 10.33 11.36 -7.12
CA TRP A 86 8.89 11.54 -6.95
C TRP A 86 8.41 11.70 -5.48
N GLY A 87 9.10 11.12 -4.50
CA GLY A 87 8.82 11.33 -3.07
C GLY A 87 9.11 12.76 -2.63
N ARG A 88 10.23 13.35 -3.09
CA ARG A 88 10.52 14.77 -2.87
C ARG A 88 9.63 15.70 -3.69
N ILE A 89 9.20 15.31 -4.88
CA ILE A 89 8.17 16.08 -5.62
C ILE A 89 6.88 16.16 -4.78
N LEU A 90 6.52 15.09 -4.08
CA LEU A 90 5.34 15.08 -3.20
C LEU A 90 5.47 16.07 -2.03
N THR A 91 6.67 16.29 -1.49
CA THR A 91 6.88 17.25 -0.38
C THR A 91 6.53 18.68 -0.77
N ILE A 92 6.63 19.03 -2.06
CA ILE A 92 6.21 20.32 -2.59
C ILE A 92 4.69 20.53 -2.37
N PHE A 93 3.88 19.53 -2.71
CA PHE A 93 2.42 19.58 -2.49
C PHE A 93 2.10 19.59 -1.00
N MET A 94 2.68 18.67 -0.23
CA MET A 94 2.45 18.57 1.22
C MET A 94 2.77 19.89 1.94
N PHE A 95 3.95 20.47 1.68
CA PHE A 95 4.34 21.71 2.30
C PHE A 95 3.49 22.89 1.83
N GLY A 96 3.11 22.92 0.54
CA GLY A 96 2.12 23.89 0.03
C GLY A 96 0.78 23.81 0.77
N GLY A 97 0.30 22.60 1.06
CA GLY A 97 -0.89 22.37 1.88
C GLY A 97 -0.74 22.87 3.32
N ILE A 98 0.41 22.63 3.96
CA ILE A 98 0.72 23.10 5.32
C ILE A 98 0.70 24.64 5.36
N VAL A 99 1.41 25.28 4.43
CA VAL A 99 1.46 26.75 4.32
C VAL A 99 0.06 27.34 4.14
N THR A 100 -0.77 26.70 3.32
CA THR A 100 -2.15 27.13 3.07
C THR A 100 -3.03 27.05 4.31
N LYS A 101 -2.97 25.93 5.06
CA LYS A 101 -3.67 25.79 6.35
C LYS A 101 -3.20 26.83 7.37
N ARG A 102 -1.89 27.03 7.50
CA ARG A 102 -1.34 27.98 8.47
C ARG A 102 -1.75 29.42 8.15
N LEU A 103 -1.80 29.81 6.88
CA LEU A 103 -2.36 31.10 6.47
C LEU A 103 -3.81 31.26 6.94
N GLN A 104 -4.64 30.21 6.81
CA GLN A 104 -6.02 30.21 7.28
C GLN A 104 -6.10 30.39 8.81
N GLU A 105 -5.27 29.65 9.55
CA GLU A 105 -5.23 29.69 11.02
C GLU A 105 -4.77 31.05 11.57
N HIS A 106 -3.85 31.72 10.89
CA HIS A 106 -3.35 33.05 11.27
C HIS A 106 -4.26 34.20 10.81
N GLY A 107 -5.50 33.90 10.40
CA GLY A 107 -6.53 34.90 10.13
C GLY A 107 -6.46 35.50 8.73
N ALA A 108 -5.67 34.96 7.80
CA ALA A 108 -5.74 35.38 6.41
C ALA A 108 -7.09 34.93 5.83
N GLN A 109 -7.86 35.88 5.29
CA GLN A 109 -9.05 35.54 4.51
C GLN A 109 -8.59 34.86 3.22
N LEU A 110 -8.72 33.53 3.14
CA LEU A 110 -8.48 32.77 1.91
C LEU A 110 -9.64 33.01 0.92
N THR A 111 -9.68 34.22 0.34
CA THR A 111 -10.54 34.55 -0.80
C THR A 111 -10.15 33.70 -2.02
N GLY A 112 -10.99 33.66 -3.06
CA GLY A 112 -10.68 32.96 -4.31
C GLY A 112 -9.33 33.41 -4.90
N GLU A 113 -9.08 34.71 -4.90
CA GLU A 113 -7.83 35.34 -5.38
C GLU A 113 -6.60 34.88 -4.57
N ASN A 114 -6.71 34.83 -3.25
CA ASN A 114 -5.60 34.42 -2.38
C ASN A 114 -5.22 32.94 -2.59
N LYS A 115 -6.21 32.06 -2.78
CA LYS A 115 -5.98 30.64 -3.09
C LYS A 115 -5.34 30.46 -4.46
N GLU A 116 -5.74 31.28 -5.42
CA GLU A 116 -5.16 31.29 -6.76
C GLU A 116 -3.69 31.73 -6.73
N GLN A 117 -3.37 32.78 -5.98
CA GLN A 117 -1.98 33.24 -5.79
C GLN A 117 -1.09 32.16 -5.12
N ILE A 118 -1.63 31.43 -4.14
CA ILE A 118 -0.91 30.32 -3.50
C ILE A 118 -0.65 29.19 -4.50
N SER A 119 -1.69 28.78 -5.22
CA SER A 119 -1.58 27.74 -6.24
C SER A 119 -0.57 28.13 -7.33
N TYR A 120 -0.58 29.41 -7.71
CA TYR A 120 0.31 29.95 -8.74
C TYR A 120 1.78 29.84 -8.34
N PHE A 121 2.18 30.30 -7.14
CA PHE A 121 3.61 30.26 -6.78
C PHE A 121 4.13 28.83 -6.57
N ILE A 122 3.28 27.90 -6.12
CA ILE A 122 3.64 26.48 -6.02
C ILE A 122 3.85 25.90 -7.43
N THR A 123 2.94 26.22 -8.35
CA THR A 123 3.02 25.80 -9.75
C THR A 123 4.27 26.37 -10.42
N GLU A 124 4.54 27.66 -10.23
CA GLU A 124 5.73 28.34 -10.74
C GLU A 124 7.02 27.66 -10.23
N TYR A 125 7.07 27.28 -8.95
CA TYR A 125 8.22 26.54 -8.42
C TYR A 125 8.41 25.18 -9.11
N ILE A 126 7.35 24.39 -9.26
CA ILE A 126 7.42 23.07 -9.93
C ILE A 126 7.87 23.25 -11.38
N MET A 127 7.27 24.19 -12.10
CA MET A 127 7.54 24.41 -13.52
C MET A 127 8.96 24.91 -13.75
N ASN A 128 9.45 25.85 -12.93
CA ASN A 128 10.78 26.41 -13.11
C ASN A 128 11.91 25.49 -12.64
N ASN A 129 11.64 24.57 -11.71
CA ASN A 129 12.71 23.82 -11.05
C ASN A 129 12.63 22.30 -11.23
N LYS A 130 11.49 21.76 -11.67
CA LYS A 130 11.24 20.30 -11.66
C LYS A 130 10.57 19.78 -12.94
N ALA A 131 10.06 20.64 -13.82
CA ALA A 131 9.41 20.21 -15.07
C ALA A 131 10.30 19.29 -15.92
N GLU A 132 11.55 19.67 -16.18
CA GLU A 132 12.48 18.85 -16.97
C GLU A 132 12.71 17.46 -16.36
N TRP A 133 12.84 17.39 -15.04
CA TRP A 133 13.01 16.10 -14.34
C TRP A 133 11.72 15.27 -14.41
N ILE A 134 10.56 15.89 -14.20
CA ILE A 134 9.25 15.26 -14.27
C ILE A 134 9.04 14.63 -15.65
N GLU A 135 9.29 15.40 -16.71
CA GLU A 135 9.17 14.93 -18.10
C GLU A 135 10.14 13.76 -18.38
N ALA A 136 11.41 13.90 -17.99
CA ALA A 136 12.42 12.86 -18.17
C ALA A 136 12.11 11.55 -17.40
N ASN A 137 11.22 11.59 -16.40
CA ASN A 137 10.83 10.45 -15.59
C ASN A 137 9.40 9.98 -15.85
N GLY A 138 8.89 10.18 -17.08
CA GLY A 138 7.60 9.66 -17.53
C GLY A 138 6.40 10.57 -17.24
N GLY A 139 6.64 11.78 -16.73
CA GLY A 139 5.59 12.74 -16.42
C GLY A 139 4.64 12.26 -15.32
N TRP A 140 3.51 12.95 -15.20
CA TRP A 140 2.52 12.65 -14.17
C TRP A 140 1.80 11.31 -14.41
N GLU A 141 1.53 10.94 -15.65
CA GLU A 141 0.78 9.73 -15.98
C GLU A 141 1.65 8.47 -16.02
N ASN A 142 2.82 8.50 -16.67
CA ASN A 142 3.68 7.31 -16.81
C ASN A 142 4.84 7.26 -15.81
N GLY A 143 4.97 8.27 -14.96
CA GLY A 143 5.98 8.37 -13.92
C GLY A 143 5.36 8.40 -12.52
N PHE A 144 4.65 9.49 -12.21
CA PHE A 144 4.05 9.67 -10.90
C PHE A 144 3.03 8.59 -10.57
N LEU A 145 2.07 8.31 -11.47
CA LEU A 145 1.10 7.23 -11.23
C LEU A 145 1.80 5.88 -11.13
N VAL A 146 2.70 5.51 -12.05
CA VAL A 146 3.42 4.23 -11.95
C VAL A 146 4.14 4.04 -10.60
N LYS A 147 4.62 5.12 -9.99
CA LYS A 147 5.29 5.05 -8.69
C LYS A 147 4.33 5.05 -7.49
N PHE A 148 3.19 5.70 -7.58
CA PHE A 148 2.33 6.00 -6.43
C PHE A 148 0.92 5.43 -6.52
N GLU A 149 0.45 5.15 -7.73
CA GLU A 149 -0.69 4.30 -8.04
C GLU A 149 -0.28 2.82 -7.95
N ASP A 150 0.41 2.45 -6.85
CA ASP A 150 0.21 1.24 -6.04
C ASP A 150 1.32 1.07 -4.99
N GLN A 151 1.01 1.39 -3.72
CA GLN A 151 1.63 0.64 -2.61
C GLN A 151 0.88 0.63 -1.26
N LYS A 152 -0.11 1.50 -0.93
CA LYS A 152 -0.63 1.54 0.47
C LYS A 152 -2.08 1.99 0.77
N SER A 153 -2.99 2.27 -0.18
CA SER A 153 -4.25 2.95 0.22
C SER A 153 -5.53 2.68 -0.58
N TRP A 154 -5.58 1.65 -1.40
CA TRP A 154 -6.84 1.13 -1.92
C TRP A 154 -6.69 -0.38 -1.95
N LEU A 155 -7.74 -1.12 -1.57
CA LEU A 155 -7.80 -2.56 -1.79
C LEU A 155 -7.23 -2.82 -3.19
N SER A 156 -6.08 -3.48 -3.28
CA SER A 156 -5.49 -3.83 -4.56
C SER A 156 -6.56 -4.59 -5.37
N LEU A 157 -6.45 -4.63 -6.70
CA LEU A 157 -7.37 -5.47 -7.50
C LEU A 157 -7.44 -6.90 -6.93
N PHE A 158 -6.33 -7.39 -6.38
CA PHE A 158 -6.27 -8.65 -5.64
C PHE A 158 -7.15 -8.65 -4.40
N ASP A 159 -7.05 -7.64 -3.53
CA ASP A 159 -7.88 -7.57 -2.33
C ASP A 159 -9.37 -7.49 -2.70
N VAL A 160 -9.74 -6.71 -3.72
CA VAL A 160 -11.13 -6.65 -4.21
C VAL A 160 -11.59 -8.00 -4.74
N LYS A 161 -10.76 -8.70 -5.52
CA LYS A 161 -11.06 -10.04 -6.04
C LYS A 161 -11.21 -11.05 -4.89
N VAL A 162 -10.27 -11.09 -3.95
CA VAL A 162 -10.28 -12.01 -2.81
C VAL A 162 -11.48 -11.73 -1.90
N ILE A 163 -11.68 -10.49 -1.46
CA ILE A 163 -12.79 -10.11 -0.57
C ILE A 163 -14.14 -10.32 -1.26
N GLY A 164 -14.18 -10.11 -2.58
CA GLY A 164 -15.34 -10.38 -3.42
C GLY A 164 -15.64 -11.87 -3.63
N HIS A 165 -14.64 -12.74 -3.46
CA HIS A 165 -14.68 -14.14 -3.84
C HIS A 165 -15.69 -14.96 -2.99
N PRO A 166 -16.54 -15.82 -3.59
CA PRO A 166 -17.52 -16.61 -2.85
C PRO A 166 -16.90 -17.47 -1.75
N LYS A 167 -15.78 -18.16 -2.04
CA LYS A 167 -15.09 -19.01 -1.06
C LYS A 167 -14.51 -18.23 0.11
N TYR A 168 -14.06 -17.01 -0.12
CA TYR A 168 -13.58 -16.14 0.95
C TYR A 168 -14.74 -15.67 1.86
N LYS A 169 -15.86 -15.26 1.25
CA LYS A 169 -17.06 -14.82 1.96
C LYS A 169 -17.64 -15.93 2.86
N GLU A 170 -17.70 -17.16 2.35
CA GLU A 170 -18.21 -18.35 3.07
C GLU A 170 -17.28 -18.81 4.22
N SER A 171 -15.98 -18.55 4.12
CA SER A 171 -14.98 -19.06 5.07
C SER A 171 -14.99 -18.33 6.42
N GLN A 172 -14.78 -19.06 7.51
CA GLN A 172 -14.64 -18.51 8.86
C GLN A 172 -13.23 -18.67 9.43
N ARG A 173 -12.52 -19.74 9.06
CA ARG A 173 -11.14 -20.03 9.49
C ARG A 173 -10.21 -19.97 8.30
N ILE A 174 -9.44 -18.89 8.19
CA ILE A 174 -8.65 -18.57 6.99
C ILE A 174 -7.18 -18.52 7.36
N ALA A 175 -6.35 -19.28 6.62
CA ALA A 175 -4.91 -19.12 6.69
C ALA A 175 -4.40 -18.18 5.60
N VAL A 176 -3.53 -17.24 5.98
CA VAL A 176 -2.92 -16.23 5.10
C VAL A 176 -1.43 -16.15 5.37
N PHE A 177 -0.61 -16.06 4.32
CA PHE A 177 0.83 -15.85 4.46
C PHE A 177 1.15 -14.39 4.77
N LEU A 178 2.25 -14.16 5.50
CA LEU A 178 2.83 -12.83 5.67
C LEU A 178 3.83 -12.59 4.54
N SER A 179 3.53 -11.61 3.68
CA SER A 179 4.18 -11.43 2.38
C SER A 179 5.67 -11.13 2.46
N MET A 180 6.45 -11.82 1.63
CA MET A 180 7.81 -11.39 1.27
C MET A 180 7.80 -10.24 0.25
N GLN A 181 8.98 -9.69 -0.05
CA GLN A 181 9.15 -8.61 -1.03
C GLN A 181 8.73 -9.00 -2.46
N ASP A 182 8.84 -10.28 -2.82
CA ASP A 182 8.53 -10.86 -4.13
C ASP A 182 7.14 -11.55 -4.16
N GLU A 183 6.27 -11.27 -3.18
CA GLU A 183 4.94 -11.84 -3.05
C GLU A 183 3.84 -10.76 -2.99
N ILE A 184 2.62 -11.13 -3.37
CA ILE A 184 1.43 -10.28 -3.23
C ILE A 184 1.28 -9.85 -1.78
N GLN A 185 1.05 -8.56 -1.54
CA GLN A 185 0.82 -8.02 -0.20
C GLN A 185 -0.54 -8.47 0.33
N THR A 186 -0.57 -9.00 1.55
CA THR A 186 -1.78 -9.58 2.16
C THR A 186 -2.30 -8.82 3.38
N GLU A 187 -1.65 -7.71 3.77
CA GLU A 187 -1.98 -6.98 5.00
C GLU A 187 -3.44 -6.49 5.01
N ASP A 188 -3.94 -5.99 3.88
CA ASP A 188 -5.32 -5.48 3.79
C ASP A 188 -6.36 -6.61 3.77
N ILE A 189 -6.01 -7.79 3.23
CA ILE A 189 -6.81 -9.01 3.37
C ILE A 189 -6.90 -9.38 4.85
N ILE A 190 -5.78 -9.37 5.58
CA ILE A 190 -5.76 -9.70 7.01
C ILE A 190 -6.62 -8.71 7.80
N LYS A 191 -6.52 -7.41 7.53
CA LYS A 191 -7.41 -6.39 8.13
C LYS A 191 -8.88 -6.69 7.87
N ASP A 192 -9.24 -7.08 6.66
CA ASP A 192 -10.62 -7.44 6.31
C ASP A 192 -11.10 -8.71 7.03
N ILE A 193 -10.25 -9.75 7.17
CA ILE A 193 -10.56 -10.96 7.94
C ILE A 193 -10.99 -10.59 9.37
N PHE A 194 -10.18 -9.79 10.06
CA PHE A 194 -10.50 -9.33 11.41
C PHE A 194 -11.73 -8.44 11.46
N LYS A 195 -11.87 -7.52 10.50
CA LYS A 195 -13.04 -6.63 10.39
C LYS A 195 -14.35 -7.42 10.22
N GLN A 196 -14.32 -8.55 9.52
CA GLN A 196 -15.47 -9.43 9.33
C GLN A 196 -15.69 -10.42 10.50
N GLY A 197 -14.85 -10.39 11.54
CA GLY A 197 -14.95 -11.30 12.68
C GLY A 197 -14.57 -12.75 12.36
N LYS A 198 -13.82 -12.96 11.27
CA LYS A 198 -13.27 -14.26 10.88
C LYS A 198 -11.99 -14.55 11.68
N GLU A 199 -11.60 -15.81 11.76
CA GLU A 199 -10.37 -16.24 12.44
C GLU A 199 -9.21 -16.31 11.44
N CYS A 200 -8.15 -15.54 11.72
CA CYS A 200 -6.95 -15.48 10.90
C CYS A 200 -5.86 -16.41 11.45
N PHE A 201 -5.26 -17.22 10.58
CA PHE A 201 -4.12 -18.07 10.89
C PHE A 201 -2.93 -17.71 9.99
N ILE A 202 -1.72 -17.72 10.53
CA ILE A 202 -0.48 -17.41 9.82
C ILE A 202 0.51 -18.57 9.93
N PRO A 203 1.41 -18.76 8.96
CA PRO A 203 2.37 -19.87 9.00
C PRO A 203 3.45 -19.67 10.07
N GLN A 204 3.81 -20.75 10.75
CA GLN A 204 5.04 -20.90 11.51
C GLN A 204 5.80 -22.10 10.96
N TYR A 205 6.98 -21.88 10.37
CA TYR A 205 7.82 -22.96 9.87
C TYR A 205 8.87 -23.39 10.89
N LYS A 206 9.23 -24.68 10.85
CA LYS A 206 10.32 -25.26 11.61
C LYS A 206 11.54 -25.42 10.69
N PRO A 207 12.62 -24.64 10.87
CA PRO A 207 13.76 -24.63 9.94
C PRO A 207 14.49 -25.97 9.79
N GLN A 208 14.42 -26.83 10.80
CA GLN A 208 15.11 -28.13 10.84
C GLN A 208 14.36 -29.22 10.05
N SER A 209 13.16 -28.94 9.54
CA SER A 209 12.34 -29.89 8.77
C SER A 209 11.52 -29.17 7.70
N ASN A 210 10.66 -29.91 6.99
CA ASN A 210 9.59 -29.37 6.12
C ASN A 210 8.27 -29.18 6.87
N HIS A 211 8.30 -29.15 8.21
CA HIS A 211 7.11 -28.98 9.04
C HIS A 211 6.72 -27.50 9.14
N MET A 212 5.43 -27.23 8.99
CA MET A 212 4.82 -25.92 9.17
C MET A 212 3.47 -26.10 9.86
N ASP A 213 3.15 -25.20 10.77
CA ASP A 213 1.83 -25.11 11.38
C ASP A 213 1.17 -23.77 11.03
N MET A 214 -0.16 -23.74 11.04
CA MET A 214 -0.93 -22.50 10.91
C MET A 214 -1.43 -22.11 12.29
N LEU A 215 -0.90 -21.00 12.82
CA LEU A 215 -1.15 -20.52 14.17
C LEU A 215 -2.07 -19.31 14.14
N LYS A 216 -3.01 -19.25 15.08
CA LYS A 216 -3.98 -18.15 15.17
C LYS A 216 -3.30 -16.84 15.50
N LEU A 217 -3.65 -15.80 14.75
CA LEU A 217 -3.25 -14.43 14.99
C LEU A 217 -4.29 -13.75 15.90
N ALA A 218 -3.84 -13.00 16.91
CA ALA A 218 -4.76 -12.38 17.88
C ALA A 218 -5.32 -11.05 17.37
N SER A 219 -4.51 -10.26 16.66
CA SER A 219 -4.93 -9.02 16.02
C SER A 219 -3.99 -8.63 14.88
N VAL A 220 -4.35 -7.62 14.09
CA VAL A 220 -3.49 -7.09 13.01
C VAL A 220 -2.24 -6.45 13.58
N GLU A 221 -2.37 -5.71 14.68
CA GLU A 221 -1.28 -4.94 15.31
C GLU A 221 -0.16 -5.84 15.83
N GLU A 222 -0.49 -7.09 16.16
CA GLU A 222 0.46 -8.09 16.62
C GLU A 222 1.52 -8.44 15.56
N ILE A 223 1.20 -8.36 14.27
CA ILE A 223 2.12 -8.73 13.18
C ILE A 223 3.45 -7.97 13.31
N SER A 224 3.39 -6.66 13.62
CA SER A 224 4.55 -5.78 13.77
C SER A 224 5.45 -6.15 14.96
N SER A 225 4.94 -6.95 15.91
CA SER A 225 5.66 -7.39 17.10
C SER A 225 6.27 -8.80 16.98
N LEU A 226 5.94 -9.53 15.90
CA LEU A 226 6.44 -10.88 15.68
C LEU A 226 7.96 -10.86 15.44
N PRO A 227 8.71 -11.86 15.92
CA PRO A 227 10.10 -11.99 15.59
C PRO A 227 10.29 -12.27 14.09
N VAL A 228 11.37 -11.71 13.56
CA VAL A 228 11.81 -11.93 12.19
C VAL A 228 12.79 -13.09 12.18
N THR A 229 12.61 -14.04 11.26
CA THR A 229 13.55 -15.16 11.11
C THR A 229 14.76 -14.80 10.24
N SER A 230 15.67 -15.76 10.07
CA SER A 230 16.79 -15.65 9.12
C SER A 230 16.37 -15.44 7.66
N TRP A 231 15.11 -15.72 7.31
CA TRP A 231 14.54 -15.51 5.97
C TRP A 231 13.82 -14.17 5.82
N ASN A 232 13.94 -13.30 6.82
CA ASN A 232 13.27 -12.00 6.88
C ASN A 232 11.73 -12.08 6.82
N ILE A 233 11.16 -13.16 7.36
CA ILE A 233 9.71 -13.36 7.48
C ILE A 233 9.34 -13.21 8.95
N LEU A 234 8.24 -12.50 9.22
CA LEU A 234 7.61 -12.44 10.53
C LEU A 234 6.89 -13.76 10.82
N GLN A 235 7.13 -14.36 11.98
CA GLN A 235 6.34 -15.50 12.46
C GLN A 235 6.34 -15.57 14.00
N PRO A 236 5.40 -16.27 14.63
CA PRO A 236 5.45 -16.55 16.07
C PRO A 236 6.71 -17.32 16.47
N SER A 237 7.22 -17.08 17.68
CA SER A 237 8.35 -17.86 18.23
C SER A 237 7.93 -19.27 18.65
N ASP A 238 8.90 -20.17 18.81
CA ASP A 238 8.63 -21.58 19.17
C ASP A 238 8.01 -21.76 20.56
N ASP A 239 8.26 -20.82 21.47
CA ASP A 239 7.75 -20.77 22.84
C ASP A 239 6.38 -20.07 22.96
N ASP A 240 5.89 -19.47 21.87
CA ASP A 240 4.60 -18.79 21.81
C ASP A 240 3.47 -19.81 21.60
N ILE A 241 2.72 -20.08 22.67
CA ILE A 241 1.64 -21.07 22.68
C ILE A 241 0.37 -20.43 22.08
N ARG A 242 0.12 -20.76 20.81
CA ARG A 242 -1.05 -20.32 20.05
C ARG A 242 -1.96 -21.48 19.67
N GLU A 243 -3.19 -21.15 19.27
CA GLU A 243 -4.11 -22.12 18.69
C GLU A 243 -3.58 -22.59 17.33
N GLU A 244 -3.25 -23.88 17.19
CA GLU A 244 -2.96 -24.51 15.90
C GLU A 244 -4.26 -24.83 15.17
N ALA A 245 -4.37 -24.45 13.90
CA ALA A 245 -5.60 -24.59 13.12
C ALA A 245 -6.16 -26.03 13.07
N LEU A 246 -5.29 -27.03 12.86
CA LEU A 246 -5.69 -28.45 12.77
C LEU A 246 -6.03 -29.06 14.13
N SER A 247 -5.58 -28.46 15.24
CA SER A 247 -5.93 -28.95 16.59
C SER A 247 -7.38 -28.63 16.98
N ARG A 248 -7.99 -27.62 16.35
CA ARG A 248 -9.25 -26.99 16.80
C ARG A 248 -10.35 -26.92 15.76
N GLY A 249 -10.18 -27.64 14.65
CA GLY A 249 -11.25 -27.82 13.67
C GLY A 249 -10.81 -27.75 12.22
N GLY A 250 -9.55 -27.42 11.93
CA GLY A 250 -9.02 -27.24 10.57
C GLY A 250 -9.27 -25.85 10.02
N LEU A 251 -9.17 -25.70 8.70
CA LEU A 251 -9.32 -24.44 7.97
C LEU A 251 -10.42 -24.57 6.92
N ASP A 252 -11.02 -23.44 6.53
CA ASP A 252 -11.95 -23.36 5.39
C ASP A 252 -11.20 -22.99 4.11
N LEU A 253 -10.28 -22.04 4.22
CA LEU A 253 -9.54 -21.45 3.11
C LEU A 253 -8.07 -21.25 3.48
N ILE A 254 -7.19 -21.51 2.53
CA ILE A 254 -5.78 -21.14 2.58
C ILE A 254 -5.47 -20.23 1.39
N LEU A 255 -4.99 -19.02 1.68
CA LEU A 255 -4.36 -18.15 0.70
C LEU A 255 -2.88 -18.51 0.61
N MET A 256 -2.43 -18.89 -0.59
CA MET A 256 -1.14 -19.54 -0.79
C MET A 256 -0.15 -18.68 -1.59
N PRO A 257 1.12 -18.57 -1.16
CA PRO A 257 2.20 -17.97 -1.92
C PRO A 257 2.90 -19.00 -2.82
N GLY A 258 3.71 -18.51 -3.76
CA GLY A 258 4.52 -19.33 -4.66
C GLY A 258 5.37 -18.49 -5.59
N LEU A 259 6.38 -19.12 -6.20
CA LEU A 259 7.25 -18.51 -7.20
C LEU A 259 6.65 -18.56 -8.61
N GLY A 260 5.78 -19.53 -8.86
CA GLY A 260 5.14 -19.71 -10.14
C GLY A 260 3.93 -20.63 -10.06
N PHE A 261 2.98 -20.43 -10.97
CA PHE A 261 1.73 -21.17 -11.04
C PHE A 261 1.35 -21.43 -12.48
N ASP A 262 0.65 -22.53 -12.76
CA ASP A 262 0.01 -22.74 -14.05
C ASP A 262 -1.51 -22.81 -13.95
N LYS A 263 -2.18 -22.80 -15.11
CA LYS A 263 -3.64 -22.81 -15.22
C LYS A 263 -4.29 -24.12 -14.76
N ASN A 264 -3.50 -25.17 -14.51
CA ASN A 264 -3.98 -26.45 -14.01
C ASN A 264 -3.91 -26.54 -12.47
N GLY A 265 -3.51 -25.45 -11.79
CA GLY A 265 -3.36 -25.43 -10.35
C GLY A 265 -2.07 -26.08 -9.87
N ASN A 266 -1.06 -26.24 -10.73
CA ASN A 266 0.27 -26.62 -10.27
C ASN A 266 1.00 -25.39 -9.71
N ARG A 267 1.77 -25.59 -8.63
CA ARG A 267 2.44 -24.52 -7.89
C ARG A 267 3.93 -24.81 -7.71
N LEU A 268 4.77 -23.85 -8.08
CA LEU A 268 6.19 -23.85 -7.80
C LEU A 268 6.46 -23.14 -6.48
N GLY A 269 6.76 -23.90 -5.42
CA GLY A 269 7.22 -23.35 -4.14
C GLY A 269 8.71 -22.99 -4.13
N ARG A 270 9.22 -22.53 -2.99
CA ARG A 270 10.66 -22.26 -2.77
C ARG A 270 11.51 -23.52 -2.52
N GLY A 271 10.99 -24.71 -2.81
CA GLY A 271 11.73 -25.99 -2.78
C GLY A 271 11.73 -26.77 -1.46
N LYS A 272 11.23 -26.22 -0.35
CA LYS A 272 11.18 -26.93 0.95
C LYS A 272 9.92 -27.79 1.19
N GLY A 273 8.89 -27.64 0.36
CA GLY A 273 7.67 -28.46 0.44
C GLY A 273 6.80 -28.23 1.69
N TYR A 274 6.94 -27.08 2.37
CA TYR A 274 6.17 -26.78 3.60
C TYR A 274 4.66 -26.83 3.37
N TYR A 275 4.17 -26.17 2.32
CA TYR A 275 2.75 -26.13 2.00
C TYR A 275 2.21 -27.50 1.55
N ASP A 276 2.98 -28.25 0.78
CA ASP A 276 2.60 -29.58 0.30
C ASP A 276 2.47 -30.54 1.50
N THR A 277 3.47 -30.53 2.40
CA THR A 277 3.44 -31.29 3.66
C THR A 277 2.25 -30.89 4.55
N TYR A 278 1.92 -29.60 4.61
CA TYR A 278 0.78 -29.11 5.38
C TYR A 278 -0.56 -29.54 4.77
N LEU A 279 -0.71 -29.47 3.45
CA LEU A 279 -1.93 -29.89 2.74
C LEU A 279 -2.17 -31.40 2.88
N GLU A 280 -1.13 -32.23 2.87
CA GLU A 280 -1.27 -33.65 3.19
C GLU A 280 -1.85 -33.88 4.59
N ARG A 281 -1.42 -33.11 5.59
CA ARG A 281 -1.96 -33.17 6.95
C ARG A 281 -3.42 -32.73 6.97
N CYS A 282 -3.79 -31.71 6.20
CA CYS A 282 -5.19 -31.29 6.04
C CYS A 282 -6.05 -32.39 5.42
N MET A 283 -5.57 -33.09 4.39
CA MET A 283 -6.32 -34.20 3.76
C MET A 283 -6.59 -35.36 4.72
N LYS A 284 -5.68 -35.60 5.67
CA LYS A 284 -5.83 -36.63 6.71
C LYS A 284 -6.69 -36.17 7.90
N HIS A 285 -6.95 -34.87 8.03
CA HIS A 285 -7.75 -34.31 9.11
C HIS A 285 -9.25 -34.57 8.87
N PRO A 286 -10.09 -34.82 9.90
CA PRO A 286 -11.52 -35.12 9.72
C PRO A 286 -12.32 -34.04 8.98
N ARG A 287 -11.87 -32.78 8.99
CA ARG A 287 -12.48 -31.67 8.22
C ARG A 287 -12.20 -31.80 6.70
N GLY A 288 -11.14 -32.49 6.31
CA GLY A 288 -10.66 -32.58 4.93
C GLY A 288 -9.77 -31.41 4.50
N LYS A 289 -9.36 -31.44 3.22
CA LYS A 289 -8.57 -30.37 2.56
C LYS A 289 -9.39 -29.07 2.52
N PRO A 290 -8.85 -27.93 3.02
CA PRO A 290 -9.47 -26.62 2.81
C PRO A 290 -9.44 -26.23 1.34
N TYR A 291 -10.28 -25.27 0.95
CA TYR A 291 -10.15 -24.65 -0.37
C TYR A 291 -8.85 -23.84 -0.42
N THR A 292 -8.17 -23.85 -1.57
CA THR A 292 -6.86 -23.25 -1.74
C THR A 292 -6.89 -22.25 -2.89
N ILE A 293 -6.51 -21.00 -2.59
CA ILE A 293 -6.42 -19.92 -3.57
C ILE A 293 -4.98 -19.42 -3.54
N ALA A 294 -4.27 -19.53 -4.66
CA ALA A 294 -3.00 -18.83 -4.82
C ALA A 294 -3.21 -17.37 -5.20
N LEU A 295 -2.39 -16.50 -4.62
CA LEU A 295 -2.30 -15.09 -5.00
C LEU A 295 -1.00 -14.93 -5.79
N ALA A 296 -1.11 -14.52 -7.06
CA ALA A 296 0.01 -14.50 -7.98
C ALA A 296 0.07 -13.21 -8.79
N PHE A 297 1.26 -12.64 -8.95
CA PHE A 297 1.53 -11.65 -10.00
C PHE A 297 1.37 -12.29 -11.38
N LYS A 298 1.08 -11.48 -12.41
CA LYS A 298 0.94 -11.97 -13.79
C LYS A 298 2.23 -12.65 -14.28
N GLU A 299 3.38 -12.13 -13.87
CA GLU A 299 4.72 -12.63 -14.17
C GLU A 299 4.98 -14.01 -13.55
N GLN A 300 4.20 -14.41 -12.55
CA GLN A 300 4.30 -15.72 -11.91
C GLN A 300 3.44 -16.78 -12.62
N ILE A 301 2.65 -16.41 -13.64
CA ILE A 301 1.85 -17.36 -14.41
C ILE A 301 2.70 -17.96 -15.54
N CYS A 302 2.91 -19.27 -15.45
CA CYS A 302 3.68 -20.08 -16.39
C CYS A 302 2.76 -20.91 -17.30
N GLU A 303 3.27 -21.31 -18.47
CA GLU A 303 2.56 -22.26 -19.35
C GLU A 303 2.41 -23.63 -18.68
N SER A 304 3.48 -24.09 -18.03
CA SER A 304 3.50 -25.34 -17.26
C SER A 304 4.50 -25.23 -16.12
N VAL A 305 4.08 -25.63 -14.92
CA VAL A 305 4.99 -25.78 -13.78
C VAL A 305 5.50 -27.23 -13.73
N PRO A 306 6.81 -27.46 -13.61
CA PRO A 306 7.33 -28.80 -13.35
C PRO A 306 6.83 -29.31 -11.99
N VAL A 307 6.24 -30.50 -11.99
CA VAL A 307 5.70 -31.15 -10.78
C VAL A 307 6.26 -32.55 -10.57
N SER A 308 6.28 -32.97 -9.32
CA SER A 308 6.61 -34.30 -8.82
C SER A 308 5.38 -34.96 -8.19
N GLU A 309 5.48 -36.26 -7.87
CA GLU A 309 4.35 -37.02 -7.30
C GLU A 309 3.87 -36.52 -5.93
N ASN A 310 4.72 -35.76 -5.22
CA ASN A 310 4.41 -35.22 -3.89
C ASN A 310 3.86 -33.79 -3.93
N ASP A 311 3.79 -33.16 -5.11
CA ASP A 311 3.28 -31.81 -5.24
C ASP A 311 1.75 -31.82 -5.24
N ILE A 312 1.16 -31.00 -4.37
CA ILE A 312 -0.30 -30.93 -4.23
C ILE A 312 -0.86 -29.78 -5.05
N GLN A 313 -1.80 -30.11 -5.93
CA GLN A 313 -2.52 -29.11 -6.72
C GLN A 313 -3.41 -28.22 -5.85
N ILE A 314 -3.39 -26.94 -6.18
CA ILE A 314 -4.27 -25.93 -5.60
C ILE A 314 -5.56 -25.84 -6.42
N ASP A 315 -6.62 -25.34 -5.79
CA ASP A 315 -7.95 -25.32 -6.40
C ASP A 315 -8.11 -24.13 -7.36
N GLU A 316 -7.44 -23.01 -7.07
CA GLU A 316 -7.59 -21.78 -7.84
C GLU A 316 -6.34 -20.88 -7.78
N VAL A 317 -6.11 -20.12 -8.85
CA VAL A 317 -5.04 -19.10 -8.95
C VAL A 317 -5.68 -17.77 -9.33
N LEU A 318 -5.54 -16.76 -8.47
CA LEU A 318 -5.96 -15.39 -8.75
C LEU A 318 -4.76 -14.55 -9.19
N TYR A 319 -4.93 -13.82 -10.30
CA TYR A 319 -3.97 -12.86 -10.86
C TYR A 319 -4.73 -11.68 -11.51
N GLU A 320 -4.06 -10.59 -11.89
CA GLU A 320 -4.72 -9.34 -12.34
C GLU A 320 -5.72 -9.54 -13.49
N ASP A 321 -5.41 -10.42 -14.44
CA ASP A 321 -6.22 -10.68 -15.64
C ASP A 321 -7.19 -11.88 -15.52
N SER A 322 -7.26 -12.53 -14.34
CA SER A 322 -8.08 -13.74 -14.11
C SER A 322 -9.57 -13.47 -13.91
#